data_AF-A0A6P0S416-F1
#
_entry.id   AF-A0A6P0S416-F1
#
_cell.length_a   1.000
_cell.length_b   1.000
_cell.length_c   1.000
_cell.angle_alpha   90.00
_cell.angle_beta   90.00
_cell.angle_gamma   90.00
#
_symmetry.space_group_name_H-M   'P 1'
#
loop_
_entity.id
_entity.type
_entity.pdbx_description
1 polymer ?
#
loop_
_entity_poly.entity_id
_entity_poly.type
_entity_poly.pdbx_seq_one_letter_code
_entity_poly.pdbx_strand_id
1 'polypeptide(L)' 'MRILLIEADQELRVTLADALTQQNYTIDLAKDSQEALYFLETFPY' A
#
# COMPACT_ATOMS: atom_id res chain seq x y z
N MET A 1 6.82 3.22 -10.47
CA MET A 1 7.36 3.15 -9.09
C MET A 1 6.32 2.46 -8.24
N ARG A 2 6.72 1.47 -7.43
CA ARG A 2 5.80 0.66 -6.62
C ARG A 2 5.85 1.18 -5.18
N ILE A 3 4.71 1.36 -4.53
CA ILE A 3 4.63 1.93 -3.18
C ILE A 3 3.86 0.94 -2.30
N LEU A 4 4.42 0.64 -1.13
CA LEU A 4 3.71 -0.07 -0.08
C LEU A 4 3.03 0.96 0.83
N LEU A 5 1.70 1.00 0.80
CA LEU A 5 0.89 1.88 1.64
C LEU A 5 0.39 1.09 2.86
N ILE A 6 0.81 1.54 4.05
CA ILE A 6 0.42 0.95 5.34
C ILE A 6 -0.52 1.93 6.03
N GLU A 7 -1.77 1.55 6.17
CA GLU A 7 -2.79 2.38 6.83
C GLU A 7 -3.80 1.47 7.52
N ALA A 8 -4.15 1.73 8.78
CA ALA A 8 -5.07 0.90 9.54
C ALA A 8 -6.52 1.17 9.17
N ASP A 9 -6.87 2.43 8.93
CA ASP A 9 -8.23 2.81 8.55
C ASP A 9 -8.57 2.38 7.12
N GLN A 10 -9.69 1.68 6.95
CA GLN A 10 -10.05 1.11 5.65
C GLN A 10 -10.46 2.16 4.62
N GLU A 11 -11.24 3.16 5.02
CA GLU A 11 -11.72 4.19 4.10
C GLU A 11 -10.56 5.06 3.62
N LEU A 12 -9.66 5.42 4.54
CA LEU A 12 -8.47 6.20 4.24
C LEU A 12 -7.50 5.43 3.34
N ARG A 13 -7.26 4.15 3.64
CA ARG A 13 -6.38 3.29 2.84
C ARG A 13 -6.84 3.17 1.39
N VAL A 14 -8.15 2.98 1.17
CA VAL A 14 -8.73 2.91 -0.19
C VAL A 14 -8.64 4.27 -0.89
N THR A 15 -8.99 5.35 -0.20
CA THR A 15 -8.94 6.71 -0.76
C THR A 15 -7.54 7.09 -1.23
N LEU A 16 -6.53 6.77 -0.42
CA LEU A 16 -5.12 7.02 -0.76
C LEU A 16 -4.64 6.13 -1.92
N ALA A 17 -5.04 4.85 -1.93
CA ALA A 17 -4.71 3.92 -3.01
C ALA A 17 -5.24 4.41 -4.35
N ASP A 18 -6.50 4.86 -4.39
CA ASP A 18 -7.13 5.39 -5.60
C ASP A 18 -6.44 6.66 -6.09
N ALA A 19 -6.18 7.61 -5.20
CA ALA A 19 -5.51 8.87 -5.54
C ALA A 19 -4.10 8.65 -6.11
N LEU A 20 -3.34 7.71 -5.55
CA LEU A 20 -2.00 7.39 -6.03
C LEU A 20 -2.03 6.56 -7.32
N THR A 21 -2.99 5.64 -7.46
CA THR A 21 -3.18 4.87 -8.69
C THR A 21 -3.52 5.77 -9.87
N GLN A 22 -4.35 6.81 -9.67
CA GLN A 22 -4.65 7.83 -10.68
C GLN A 22 -3.42 8.62 -11.13
N GLN A 23 -2.36 8.67 -10.31
CA GLN A 23 -1.08 9.28 -10.66
C GLN A 23 -0.10 8.28 -11.29
N ASN A 24 -0.59 7.11 -11.76
CA ASN A 24 0.20 6.02 -12.35
C ASN A 24 1.21 5.36 -11.40
N TYR A 25 0.97 5.39 -10.08
CA TYR A 25 1.69 4.55 -9.14
C TYR A 25 1.06 3.16 -9.05
N THR A 26 1.90 2.15 -8.83
CA THR A 26 1.44 0.81 -8.46
C THR A 26 1.46 0.69 -6.95
N ILE A 27 0.32 0.45 -6.32
CA ILE A 27 0.19 0.46 -4.86
C ILE A 27 -0.09 -0.95 -4.35
N ASP A 28 0.67 -1.39 -3.35
CA ASP A 28 0.31 -2.53 -2.51
C ASP A 28 -0.21 -2.02 -1.17
N LEU A 29 -1.25 -2.67 -0.66
CA LEU A 29 -1.94 -2.24 0.54
C LEU A 29 -1.66 -3.22 1.67
N ALA A 30 -1.26 -2.68 2.82
CA ALA A 30 -1.18 -3.40 4.07
C ALA A 30 -2.01 -2.67 5.12
N LYS A 31 -2.80 -3.40 5.90
CA LYS A 31 -3.60 -2.79 6.98
C LYS A 31 -2.79 -2.58 8.26
N ASP A 32 -1.65 -3.24 8.39
CA ASP A 32 -0.81 -3.22 9.57
C ASP A 32 0.65 -3.60 9.24
N SER A 33 1.51 -3.51 10.25
CA SER A 33 2.93 -3.83 10.11
C SER A 33 3.20 -5.31 9.82
N GLN A 34 2.29 -6.22 10.20
CA GLN A 34 2.47 -7.65 9.95
C GLN A 34 2.23 -7.99 8.49
N GLU A 35 1.16 -7.44 7.90
CA GLU A 35 0.91 -7.54 6.46
C GLU A 35 2.02 -6.84 5.67
N ALA A 36 2.47 -5.67 6.13
CA ALA A 36 3.56 -4.94 5.49
C ALA A 36 4.86 -5.76 5.44
N LEU A 37 5.18 -6.46 6.53
CA LEU A 37 6.37 -7.32 6.59
C LEU A 37 6.32 -8.43 5.53
N TYR A 38 5.16 -9.05 5.31
CA TYR A 38 4.99 -10.05 4.24
C TYR A 38 5.32 -9.48 2.85
N PHE A 39 4.89 -8.25 2.56
CA PHE A 39 5.23 -7.59 1.30
C PHE A 39 6.73 -7.32 1.18
N LEU A 40 7.36 -6.83 2.25
CA LEU A 40 8.80 -6.51 2.27
C LEU A 40 9.68 -7.76 2.13
N GLU A 41 9.23 -8.91 2.63
CA GLU A 41 9.92 -10.18 2.45
C GLU A 41 9.74 -10.74 1.03
N THR A 42 8.66 -10.37 0.34
CA THR A 42 8.28 -10.91 -0.98
C THR A 42 8.76 -10.05 -2.15
N PHE A 43 8.83 -8.73 -1.99
CA PHE A 43 9.15 -7.81 -3.07
C PHE A 43 10.17 -6.73 -2.65
N PRO A 44 11.12 -6.37 -3.53
CA PRO A 44 11.89 -5.15 -3.37
C PRO A 44 11.05 -3.94 -3.82
N TYR A 45 10.87 -2.97 -2.92
CA TYR A 45 10.15 -1.71 -3.14
C TYR A 45 11.13 -0.55 -3.33
#